data_AF-A0A967ZP66-F1
#
_entry.id   AF-A0A967ZP66-F1
#
_cell.length_a   1.000
_cell.length_b   1.000
_cell.length_c   1.000
_cell.angle_alpha   90.00
_cell.angle_beta   90.00
_cell.angle_gamma   90.00
#
_symmetry.space_group_name_H-M   'P 1'
#
loop_
_entity.id
_entity.type
_entity.pdbx_description
1 polymer ?
#
loop_
_entity_poly.entity_id
_entity_poly.type
_entity_poly.pdbx_seq_one_letter_code
_entity_poly.pdbx_strand_id
1 'polypeptide(L)'
;GRAELVVQKLTEIGVDRIVPFTAERSVVRWDDDKAARNVARLRRVAREAVMQSRRAWIPRIDEVATFEALAGEPGAVMAERGGAPPEWRSGIVLVGPEGGWSGAERAAPLPRVALGAQVLRAETAAIAAGVLACALRDGRVANVE
;
A
#
# COMPACT_ATOMS: atom_id res chain seq x y z
N GLY A 1 -7.02 14.44 -3.73
CA GLY A 1 -5.61 14.28 -4.14
C GLY A 1 -5.26 12.81 -4.24
N ARG A 2 -4.06 12.48 -4.73
CA ARG A 2 -3.67 11.08 -5.04
C ARG A 2 -3.74 10.15 -3.82
N ALA A 3 -3.23 10.59 -2.67
CA ALA A 3 -3.26 9.80 -1.44
C ALA A 3 -4.69 9.54 -0.94
N GLU A 4 -5.58 10.53 -1.03
CA GLU A 4 -6.98 10.36 -0.62
C GLU A 4 -7.73 9.39 -1.53
N LEU A 5 -7.48 9.46 -2.84
CA LEU A 5 -8.03 8.50 -3.80
C LEU A 5 -7.58 7.08 -3.46
N VAL A 6 -6.29 6.88 -3.19
CA VAL A 6 -5.76 5.57 -2.79
C VAL A 6 -6.44 5.09 -1.50
N VAL A 7 -6.50 5.92 -0.45
CA VAL A 7 -7.14 5.52 0.81
C VAL A 7 -8.62 5.19 0.63
N GLN A 8 -9.35 6.01 -0.15
CA GLN A 8 -10.74 5.75 -0.48
C GLN A 8 -10.89 4.38 -1.15
N LYS A 9 -10.10 4.09 -2.19
CA LYS A 9 -10.22 2.84 -2.95
C LYS A 9 -9.75 1.62 -2.18
N LEU A 10 -8.66 1.70 -1.43
CA LEU A 10 -8.23 0.61 -0.55
C LEU A 10 -9.28 0.31 0.53
N THR A 11 -9.97 1.33 1.02
CA THR A 11 -11.10 1.17 1.95
C THR A 11 -12.27 0.46 1.29
N GLU A 12 -12.65 0.85 0.07
CA GLU A 12 -13.72 0.21 -0.73
C GLU A 12 -13.38 -1.27 -1.03
N ILE A 13 -12.13 -1.56 -1.42
CA ILE A 13 -11.63 -2.90 -1.77
C ILE A 13 -11.54 -3.83 -0.56
N GLY A 14 -11.27 -3.24 0.60
CA GLY A 14 -11.33 -3.94 1.87
C GLY A 14 -10.00 -4.36 2.47
N VAL A 15 -8.98 -3.54 2.23
CA VAL A 15 -7.73 -3.58 2.99
C VAL A 15 -7.99 -3.32 4.47
N ASP A 16 -7.22 -3.95 5.35
CA ASP A 16 -7.39 -3.86 6.80
C ASP A 16 -6.52 -2.77 7.44
N ARG A 17 -5.33 -2.52 6.87
CA ARG A 17 -4.34 -1.57 7.37
C ARG A 17 -3.72 -0.81 6.20
N ILE A 18 -3.69 0.52 6.30
CA ILE A 18 -3.03 1.40 5.34
C ILE A 18 -2.00 2.24 6.09
N VAL A 19 -0.74 2.14 5.69
CA VAL A 19 0.36 2.87 6.32
C VAL A 19 0.99 3.82 5.29
N PRO A 20 0.78 5.13 5.42
CA PRO A 20 1.58 6.10 4.68
C PRO A 20 3.04 5.97 5.11
N PHE A 21 3.98 6.09 4.18
CA PHE A 21 5.41 6.03 4.53
C PHE A 21 6.25 6.95 3.66
N THR A 22 7.43 7.29 4.15
CA THR A 22 8.44 8.05 3.42
C THR A 22 9.45 7.11 2.78
N ALA A 23 9.56 7.20 1.45
CA ALA A 23 10.64 6.59 0.68
C ALA A 23 11.68 7.67 0.32
N GLU A 24 12.90 7.26 0.00
CA GLU A 24 14.00 8.15 -0.34
C GLU A 24 13.65 9.07 -1.52
N ARG A 25 12.94 8.52 -2.51
CA ARG A 25 12.50 9.22 -3.74
C ARG A 25 11.10 9.82 -3.65
N SER A 26 10.51 9.89 -2.45
CA SER A 26 9.22 10.55 -2.27
C SER A 26 9.36 12.07 -2.45
N VAL A 27 8.56 12.64 -3.37
CA VAL A 27 8.55 14.09 -3.65
C VAL A 27 8.07 14.89 -2.44
N VAL A 28 7.23 14.29 -1.59
CA VAL A 28 6.66 14.96 -0.42
C VAL A 28 7.33 14.44 0.85
N ARG A 29 8.15 15.28 1.48
CA ARG A 29 8.58 15.09 2.88
C ARG A 29 7.57 15.78 3.79
N TRP A 30 7.11 15.07 4.81
CA TRP A 30 6.12 15.57 5.76
C TRP A 30 6.90 15.95 7.01
N ASP A 31 6.84 17.21 7.42
CA ASP A 31 7.16 17.56 8.82
C ASP A 31 6.10 16.94 9.74
N ASP A 32 6.41 16.81 11.03
CA ASP A 32 5.57 16.07 11.99
C ASP A 32 4.13 16.64 12.06
N ASP A 33 3.99 17.97 12.09
CA ASP A 33 2.69 18.63 12.14
C ASP A 33 1.88 18.41 10.86
N LYS A 34 2.52 18.52 9.70
CA LYS A 34 1.91 18.26 8.40
C LYS A 34 1.58 16.78 8.24
N ALA A 35 2.38 15.90 8.82
CA ALA A 35 2.14 14.48 8.80
C ALA A 35 0.87 14.12 9.57
N ALA A 36 0.76 14.58 10.82
CA ALA A 36 -0.41 14.37 11.65
C ALA A 36 -1.69 14.91 11.00
N ARG A 37 -1.64 16.13 10.42
CA ARG A 37 -2.78 16.72 9.69
C ARG A 37 -3.19 15.90 8.47
N ASN A 38 -2.21 15.40 7.70
CA ASN A 38 -2.49 14.56 6.54
C ASN A 38 -3.09 13.22 6.95
N VAL A 39 -2.53 12.55 7.96
CA VAL A 39 -3.08 11.29 8.50
C VAL A 39 -4.51 11.49 9.01
N ALA A 40 -4.79 12.57 9.74
CA ALA A 40 -6.14 12.91 10.19
C ALA A 40 -7.13 13.06 9.02
N ARG A 41 -6.69 13.70 7.93
CA ARG A 41 -7.47 13.83 6.69
C ARG A 41 -7.70 12.48 6.01
N LEU A 42 -6.69 11.61 5.95
CA LEU A 42 -6.82 10.25 5.41
C LEU A 42 -7.79 9.40 6.24
N ARG A 43 -7.74 9.50 7.58
CA ARG A 43 -8.71 8.86 8.49
C ARG A 43 -10.14 9.31 8.20
N ARG A 44 -10.36 10.60 7.92
CA ARG A 44 -11.68 11.11 7.51
C ARG A 44 -12.14 10.49 6.19
N VAL A 45 -11.28 10.46 5.19
CA VAL A 45 -11.58 9.83 3.89
C VAL A 45 -11.96 8.35 4.03
N ALA A 46 -11.22 7.60 4.86
CA ALA A 46 -11.54 6.20 5.13
C ALA A 46 -12.93 6.03 5.78
N ARG A 47 -13.28 6.88 6.76
CA ARG A 47 -14.61 6.86 7.39
C ARG A 47 -15.72 7.13 6.39
N GLU A 48 -15.56 8.15 5.55
CA GLU A 48 -16.54 8.51 4.52
C GLU A 48 -16.69 7.38 3.48
N ALA A 49 -15.58 6.76 3.07
CA ALA A 49 -15.59 5.63 2.15
C ALA A 49 -16.33 4.40 2.74
N VAL A 50 -16.11 4.07 4.01
CA VAL A 50 -16.84 2.97 4.68
C VAL A 50 -18.36 3.20 4.66
N MET A 51 -18.82 4.42 4.93
CA MET A 51 -20.25 4.75 4.93
C MET A 51 -20.87 4.53 3.55
N GLN A 52 -20.17 4.91 2.48
CA GLN A 52 -20.64 4.74 1.10
C GLN A 52 -20.62 3.27 0.66
N SER A 53 -19.61 2.50 1.10
CA SER A 53 -19.46 1.08 0.77
C SER A 53 -20.25 0.14 1.68
N ARG A 54 -20.94 0.65 2.71
CA ARG A 54 -21.68 -0.12 3.72
C ARG A 54 -20.85 -1.23 4.38
N ARG A 55 -19.57 -0.96 4.64
CA ARG A 55 -18.67 -1.93 5.28
C ARG A 55 -18.89 -1.99 6.78
N ALA A 56 -18.70 -3.17 7.36
CA ALA A 56 -18.79 -3.37 8.80
C ALA A 56 -17.54 -2.88 9.57
N TRP A 57 -16.41 -2.64 8.88
CA TRP A 57 -15.16 -2.23 9.51
C TRP A 57 -14.46 -1.11 8.76
N ILE A 58 -13.70 -0.31 9.51
CA ILE A 58 -12.88 0.79 9.03
C ILE A 58 -11.42 0.35 9.03
N PRO A 59 -10.68 0.49 7.91
CA PRO A 59 -9.27 0.17 7.91
C PRO A 59 -8.51 1.03 8.92
N ARG A 60 -7.48 0.44 9.54
CA ARG A 60 -6.55 1.19 10.38
C ARG A 60 -5.67 2.06 9.50
N ILE A 61 -5.69 3.37 9.72
CA ILE A 61 -4.77 4.33 9.10
C ILE A 61 -3.71 4.70 10.15
N ASP A 62 -2.50 4.21 9.95
CA ASP A 62 -1.38 4.44 10.86
C ASP A 62 -0.73 5.81 10.63
N GLU A 63 0.14 6.21 11.57
CA GLU A 63 1.03 7.35 11.38
C GLU A 63 2.04 7.06 10.27
N VAL A 64 2.71 8.12 9.78
CA VAL A 64 3.71 7.96 8.73
C VAL A 64 4.89 7.14 9.24
N ALA A 65 5.19 6.04 8.56
CA ALA A 65 6.34 5.19 8.85
C ALA A 65 7.55 5.52 7.96
N THR A 66 8.72 5.01 8.32
CA THR A 66 9.85 4.95 7.40
C THR A 66 9.81 3.65 6.60
N PHE A 67 10.52 3.63 5.47
CA PHE A 67 10.70 2.40 4.69
C PHE A 67 11.27 1.26 5.53
N GLU A 68 12.30 1.52 6.34
CA GLU A 68 13.00 0.51 7.15
C GLU A 68 12.07 -0.15 8.18
N ALA A 69 11.22 0.66 8.82
CA ALA A 69 10.24 0.15 9.77
C ALA A 69 9.26 -0.82 9.12
N LEU A 70 8.78 -0.50 7.91
CA LEU A 70 7.88 -1.38 7.16
C LEU A 70 8.58 -2.58 6.54
N ALA A 71 9.82 -2.41 6.09
CA ALA A 71 10.62 -3.50 5.54
C ALA A 71 10.96 -4.57 6.59
N GLY A 72 11.00 -4.19 7.88
CA GLY A 72 11.20 -5.12 8.99
C GLY A 72 9.94 -5.87 9.45
N GLU A 73 8.76 -5.54 8.92
CA GLU A 73 7.51 -6.19 9.34
C GLU A 73 7.41 -7.62 8.77
N PRO A 74 6.95 -8.61 9.56
CA PRO A 74 6.75 -9.97 9.08
C PRO A 74 5.81 -10.03 7.87
N GLY A 75 6.26 -10.69 6.80
CA GLY A 75 5.48 -10.79 5.56
C GLY A 75 5.44 -9.51 4.73
N ALA A 76 6.32 -8.55 5.00
CA ALA A 76 6.54 -7.40 4.12
C ALA A 76 7.10 -7.85 2.77
N VAL A 77 6.59 -7.23 1.71
CA VAL A 77 6.99 -7.49 0.32
C VAL A 77 7.02 -6.20 -0.47
N MET A 78 7.92 -6.12 -1.44
CA MET A 78 8.12 -4.93 -2.27
C MET A 78 7.43 -5.09 -3.63
N ALA A 79 6.52 -4.17 -3.95
CA ALA A 79 5.97 -4.05 -5.30
C ALA A 79 7.06 -3.53 -6.26
N GLU A 80 7.48 -4.37 -7.20
CA GLU A 80 8.51 -4.04 -8.17
C GLU A 80 8.24 -4.73 -9.52
N ARG A 81 8.45 -4.00 -10.62
CA ARG A 81 8.32 -4.58 -11.96
C ARG A 81 9.36 -5.69 -12.14
N GLY A 82 8.90 -6.85 -12.60
CA GLY A 82 9.75 -8.04 -12.77
C GLY A 82 9.93 -8.86 -11.48
N GLY A 83 9.24 -8.50 -10.40
CA GLY A 83 9.09 -9.37 -9.24
C GLY A 83 8.30 -10.65 -9.57
N ALA A 84 8.28 -11.58 -8.63
CA ALA A 84 7.54 -12.83 -8.75
C ALA A 84 6.01 -12.58 -8.77
N PRO A 85 5.21 -13.56 -9.24
CA PRO A 85 3.76 -13.54 -9.00
C PRO A 85 3.47 -13.40 -7.49
N PRO A 86 2.42 -12.68 -7.09
CA PRO A 86 2.06 -12.52 -5.68
C PRO A 86 1.49 -13.83 -5.12
N GLU A 87 2.12 -14.41 -4.11
CA GLU A 87 1.67 -15.65 -3.44
C GLU A 87 1.17 -15.41 -1.99
N TRP A 88 0.51 -14.27 -1.75
CA TRP A 88 0.26 -13.82 -0.38
C TRP A 88 -1.05 -14.34 0.19
N ARG A 89 -0.97 -15.01 1.35
CA ARG A 89 -2.15 -15.24 2.21
C ARG A 89 -2.37 -14.14 3.24
N SER A 90 -1.29 -13.47 3.64
CA SER A 90 -1.26 -12.39 4.64
C SER A 90 0.06 -11.63 4.55
N GLY A 91 0.05 -10.30 4.72
CA GLY A 91 1.29 -9.51 4.74
C GLY A 91 1.08 -8.03 4.44
N ILE A 92 2.19 -7.31 4.29
CA ILE A 92 2.21 -5.88 3.96
C ILE A 92 2.86 -5.70 2.60
N VAL A 93 2.13 -5.09 1.66
CA VAL A 93 2.68 -4.77 0.33
C VAL A 93 3.15 -3.32 0.32
N LEU A 94 4.47 -3.13 0.19
CA LEU A 94 5.07 -1.80 0.06
C LEU A 94 4.99 -1.36 -1.40
N VAL A 95 4.38 -0.20 -1.64
CA VAL A 95 4.26 0.41 -2.96
C VAL A 95 5.04 1.73 -3.00
N GLY A 96 6.04 1.78 -3.87
CA GLY A 96 6.98 2.90 -3.94
C GLY A 96 6.42 4.15 -4.60
N PRO A 97 7.16 5.27 -4.52
CA PRO A 97 6.79 6.54 -5.15
C PRO A 97 6.95 6.47 -6.67
N GLU A 98 6.49 7.51 -7.39
CA GLU A 98 6.63 7.60 -8.85
C GLU A 98 8.08 7.52 -9.36
N GLY A 99 9.06 7.93 -8.54
CA GLY A 99 10.49 7.79 -8.85
C GLY A 99 11.06 6.37 -8.69
N GLY A 100 10.21 5.41 -8.31
CA GLY A 100 10.59 4.05 -7.95
C GLY A 100 11.42 3.99 -6.67
N TRP A 101 11.95 2.80 -6.39
CA TRP A 101 12.82 2.55 -5.25
C TRP A 101 14.23 3.11 -5.48
N SER A 102 14.93 3.50 -4.41
CA SER A 102 16.34 3.84 -4.46
C SER A 102 17.22 2.59 -4.56
N GLY A 103 18.53 2.77 -4.76
CA GLY A 103 19.48 1.65 -4.71
C GLY A 103 19.55 1.01 -3.33
N ALA A 104 19.51 1.83 -2.27
CA ALA A 104 19.52 1.37 -0.88
C ALA A 104 18.23 0.60 -0.54
N GLU A 105 17.06 1.13 -0.94
CA GLU A 105 15.77 0.47 -0.70
C GLU A 105 15.68 -0.87 -1.42
N ARG A 106 16.16 -0.96 -2.67
CA ARG A 106 16.22 -2.25 -3.42
C ARG A 106 17.16 -3.28 -2.81
N ALA A 107 18.16 -2.84 -2.06
CA ALA A 107 19.10 -3.72 -1.37
C ALA A 107 18.49 -4.34 -0.10
N ALA A 108 17.33 -3.86 0.37
CA ALA A 108 16.62 -4.50 1.47
C ALA A 108 16.25 -5.95 1.11
N PRO A 109 16.36 -6.91 2.05
CA PRO A 109 16.09 -8.33 1.82
C PRO A 109 14.58 -8.62 1.81
N LEU A 110 13.82 -7.86 1.02
CA LEU A 110 12.39 -8.03 0.83
C LEU A 110 12.10 -8.88 -0.42
N PRO A 111 11.19 -9.87 -0.35
CA PRO A 111 10.66 -10.51 -1.54
C PRO A 111 10.02 -9.46 -2.46
N ARG A 112 10.22 -9.64 -3.77
CA ARG A 112 9.69 -8.71 -4.79
C ARG A 112 8.58 -9.35 -5.55
N VAL A 113 7.57 -8.55 -5.86
CA VAL A 113 6.36 -9.00 -6.53
C VAL A 113 5.93 -8.08 -7.66
N ALA A 114 5.44 -8.67 -8.73
CA ALA A 114 4.83 -7.95 -9.81
C ALA A 114 3.33 -7.79 -9.56
N LEU A 115 2.81 -6.56 -9.73
CA LEU A 115 1.38 -6.26 -9.69
C LEU A 115 0.73 -6.31 -11.09
N GLY A 116 1.54 -6.59 -12.11
CA GLY A 116 1.16 -6.62 -13.52
C GLY A 116 2.38 -6.55 -14.43
N ALA A 117 2.18 -6.72 -15.74
CA ALA A 117 3.26 -6.71 -16.73
C ALA A 117 3.79 -5.30 -17.05
N GLN A 118 2.97 -4.27 -16.81
CA GLN A 118 3.26 -2.89 -17.18
C GLN A 118 3.77 -2.08 -15.98
N VAL A 119 4.46 -0.97 -16.28
CA VAL A 119 4.78 0.03 -15.26
C VAL A 119 3.49 0.73 -14.83
N LEU A 120 3.11 0.57 -13.57
CA LEU A 120 1.95 1.21 -12.99
C LEU A 120 2.33 2.56 -12.36
N ARG A 121 1.41 3.51 -12.43
CA ARG A 121 1.48 4.74 -11.61
C ARG A 121 1.32 4.36 -10.13
N ALA A 122 1.89 5.15 -9.22
CA ALA A 122 1.92 4.83 -7.79
C ALA A 122 0.51 4.57 -7.22
N GLU A 123 -0.47 5.40 -7.58
CA GLU A 123 -1.87 5.24 -7.19
C GLU A 123 -2.49 3.95 -7.74
N THR A 124 -2.19 3.61 -9.00
CA THR A 124 -2.70 2.40 -9.65
C THR A 124 -2.05 1.16 -9.05
N ALA A 125 -0.75 1.20 -8.76
CA ALA A 125 -0.03 0.13 -8.10
C ALA A 125 -0.59 -0.15 -6.70
N ALA A 126 -0.85 0.89 -5.90
CA ALA A 126 -1.44 0.73 -4.58
C ALA A 126 -2.83 0.06 -4.66
N ILE A 127 -3.69 0.55 -5.56
CA ILE A 127 -5.03 -0.01 -5.77
C ILE A 127 -4.95 -1.48 -6.25
N ALA A 128 -4.09 -1.78 -7.21
CA ALA A 128 -3.87 -3.13 -7.71
C ALA A 128 -3.37 -4.09 -6.61
N ALA A 129 -2.42 -3.64 -5.79
CA ALA A 129 -1.94 -4.39 -4.63
C ALA A 129 -3.08 -4.69 -3.65
N GLY A 130 -3.94 -3.73 -3.37
CA GLY A 130 -5.13 -3.92 -2.53
C GLY A 130 -6.08 -4.98 -3.09
N VAL A 131 -6.38 -4.93 -4.40
CA VAL A 131 -7.25 -5.91 -5.05
C VAL A 131 -6.65 -7.31 -4.96
N LEU A 132 -5.37 -7.47 -5.32
CA LEU A 132 -4.68 -8.75 -5.29
C LEU A 132 -4.60 -9.33 -3.88
N ALA A 133 -4.19 -8.51 -2.90
CA ALA A 133 -4.08 -8.94 -1.50
C ALA A 133 -5.43 -9.39 -0.93
N CYS A 134 -6.50 -8.62 -1.16
CA CYS A 134 -7.84 -9.01 -0.70
C CYS A 134 -8.38 -10.24 -1.43
N ALA A 135 -8.19 -10.35 -2.74
CA ALA A 135 -8.67 -11.48 -3.52
C ALA A 135 -7.97 -12.79 -3.13
N LEU A 136 -6.66 -12.74 -2.88
CA LEU A 136 -5.88 -13.90 -2.41
C LEU A 136 -6.24 -14.28 -0.97
N ARG A 137 -6.34 -13.30 -0.06
CA ARG A 137 -6.77 -13.51 1.34
C ARG A 137 -8.14 -14.19 1.41
N ASP A 138 -9.08 -13.73 0.58
CA ASP A 138 -10.45 -14.25 0.53
C ASP A 138 -10.56 -15.57 -0.27
N GLY A 139 -9.47 -16.07 -0.87
CA GLY A 139 -9.48 -17.28 -1.71
C GLY A 139 -10.29 -17.15 -3.00
N ARG A 140 -10.53 -15.92 -3.48
CA ARG A 140 -11.32 -15.64 -4.70
C ARG A 140 -10.55 -15.89 -5.98
N VAL A 141 -9.22 -15.88 -5.91
CA VAL A 141 -8.32 -16.20 -7.01
C VAL A 141 -7.31 -17.22 -6.51
N ALA A 142 -7.04 -18.22 -7.34
CA ALA A 142 -5.96 -19.18 -7.11
C ALA A 142 -4.77 -18.76 -7.96
N ASN A 143 -3.56 -19.08 -7.50
CA ASN A 143 -2.39 -19.04 -8.37
C ASN A 143 -2.62 -20.04 -9.49
N VAL A 144 -2.54 -19.56 -10.73
CA VAL A 144 -2.58 -20.42 -11.90
C VAL A 144 -1.15 -20.94 -12.10
N GLU A 145 -0.98 -22.26 -12.01
CA GLU A 145 0.28 -22.95 -12.29
C GLU A 145 0.77 -22.73 -13.73
#